data_AF-A0A2M9ZFZ1-F1
#
_entry.id   AF-A0A2M9ZFZ1-F1
#
_cell.length_a   1.000
_cell.length_b   1.000
_cell.length_c   1.000
_cell.angle_alpha   90.00
_cell.angle_beta   90.00
_cell.angle_gamma   90.00
#
_symmetry.space_group_name_H-M   'P 1'
#
loop_
_entity.id
_entity.type
_entity.pdbx_description
1 polymer ?
#
loop_
_entity_poly.entity_id
_entity_poly.type
_entity_poly.pdbx_seq_one_letter_code
_entity_poly.pdbx_strand_id
1 'polypeptide(L)'
;MPTWAFDYIILPLGIYLARMTDVSIGTVRIILISRERKALAAMLGFVEVLLWLIVITQIMRNLNNVLCYIAYGGGFATGTYLGMVIEEKLAIGHSLVRIIVTSQGEEIVRNLTEAGFRTTSLDASGARGPVKVILSFQRRKDIPFVLQILKNTAPNAFYTIENARKSSDPIWRVSGEEGDNLARLLWRRQSRIRK
;
A
#
# COMPACT_ATOMS: atom_id res chain seq x y z
N MET A 1 -36.28 -0.57 -24.29
CA MET A 1 -35.16 -1.46 -24.65
C MET A 1 -35.69 -2.88 -24.77
N PRO A 2 -35.11 -3.73 -25.64
CA PRO A 2 -35.51 -5.14 -25.71
C PRO A 2 -35.25 -5.85 -24.37
N THR A 3 -36.19 -6.66 -23.90
CA THR A 3 -36.11 -7.38 -22.61
C THR A 3 -34.89 -8.29 -22.53
N TRP A 4 -34.55 -8.97 -23.62
CA TRP A 4 -33.37 -9.83 -23.71
C TRP A 4 -32.04 -9.08 -23.53
N ALA A 5 -31.92 -7.85 -24.01
CA ALA A 5 -30.69 -7.06 -23.86
C ALA A 5 -30.48 -6.64 -22.40
N PHE A 6 -31.58 -6.37 -21.69
CA PHE A 6 -31.52 -6.06 -20.27
C PHE A 6 -31.09 -7.27 -19.45
N ASP A 7 -31.71 -8.42 -19.68
CA ASP A 7 -31.50 -9.63 -18.89
C ASP A 7 -30.11 -10.25 -19.09
N TYR A 8 -29.57 -10.22 -20.31
CA TYR A 8 -28.31 -10.90 -20.64
C TYR A 8 -27.08 -9.99 -20.66
N ILE A 9 -27.25 -8.65 -20.70
CA ILE A 9 -26.11 -7.71 -20.80
C ILE A 9 -26.11 -6.73 -19.63
N ILE A 10 -27.18 -5.94 -19.49
CA ILE A 10 -27.22 -4.84 -18.50
C ILE A 10 -27.18 -5.40 -17.08
N LEU A 11 -28.00 -6.42 -16.81
CA LEU A 11 -28.12 -6.99 -15.47
C LEU A 11 -26.83 -7.73 -15.02
N PRO A 12 -26.23 -8.63 -15.83
CA PRO A 12 -24.94 -9.24 -15.50
C PRO A 12 -23.82 -8.20 -15.35
N LEU A 13 -23.74 -7.21 -16.25
CA LEU A 13 -22.72 -6.16 -16.13
C LEU A 13 -22.89 -5.32 -14.85
N GLY A 14 -24.13 -5.00 -14.49
CA GLY A 14 -24.44 -4.33 -13.23
C GLY A 14 -24.01 -5.13 -12.00
N ILE A 15 -24.28 -6.45 -11.98
CA ILE A 15 -23.83 -7.35 -10.92
C ILE A 15 -22.31 -7.39 -10.85
N TYR A 16 -21.64 -7.49 -11.99
CA TYR A 16 -20.18 -7.50 -12.07
C TYR A 16 -19.57 -6.23 -11.44
N LEU A 17 -20.03 -5.04 -11.86
CA LEU A 17 -19.52 -3.77 -11.35
C LEU A 17 -19.85 -3.55 -9.86
N ALA A 18 -21.05 -3.93 -9.44
CA ALA A 18 -21.45 -3.86 -8.04
C ALA A 18 -20.57 -4.76 -7.16
N ARG A 19 -20.32 -6.01 -7.57
CA ARG A 19 -19.43 -6.93 -6.84
C ARG A 19 -17.97 -6.49 -6.85
N MET A 20 -17.49 -5.98 -7.98
CA MET A 20 -16.14 -5.42 -8.07
C MET A 20 -15.94 -4.32 -7.03
N THR A 21 -16.89 -3.38 -6.96
CA THR A 21 -16.86 -2.25 -6.02
C THR A 21 -16.98 -2.71 -4.58
N ASP A 22 -17.91 -3.62 -4.28
CA ASP A 22 -18.13 -4.16 -2.93
C ASP A 22 -16.86 -4.83 -2.38
N VAL A 23 -16.24 -5.71 -3.16
CA VAL A 23 -15.02 -6.42 -2.74
C VAL A 23 -13.85 -5.45 -2.55
N SER A 24 -13.70 -4.45 -3.43
CA SER A 24 -12.69 -3.40 -3.28
C SER A 24 -12.89 -2.58 -2.01
N ILE A 25 -14.14 -2.23 -1.66
CA ILE A 25 -14.48 -1.55 -0.40
C ILE A 25 -14.11 -2.45 0.80
N GLY A 26 -14.42 -3.75 0.72
CA GLY A 26 -14.07 -4.73 1.74
C GLY A 26 -12.56 -4.79 2.01
N THR A 27 -11.74 -4.71 0.95
CA THR A 27 -10.27 -4.61 1.10
C THR A 27 -9.85 -3.33 1.83
N VAL A 28 -10.40 -2.17 1.43
CA VAL A 28 -10.12 -0.89 2.09
C VAL A 28 -10.52 -0.92 3.57
N ARG A 29 -11.64 -1.55 3.91
CA ARG A 29 -12.07 -1.75 5.31
C ARG A 29 -11.02 -2.53 6.10
N ILE A 30 -10.51 -3.64 5.58
CA ILE A 30 -9.48 -4.46 6.24
C ILE A 30 -8.20 -3.63 6.47
N ILE A 31 -7.81 -2.80 5.51
CA ILE A 31 -6.67 -1.88 5.67
C ILE A 31 -6.93 -0.90 6.80
N LEU A 32 -8.12 -0.30 6.87
CA LEU A 32 -8.48 0.66 7.93
C LEU A 32 -8.51 0.02 9.33
N ILE A 33 -8.98 -1.23 9.44
CA ILE A 33 -8.93 -2.02 10.69
C ILE A 33 -7.48 -2.20 11.14
N SER A 34 -6.61 -2.60 10.21
CA SER A 34 -5.18 -2.82 10.48
C SER A 34 -4.45 -1.53 10.89
N ARG A 35 -5.07 -0.36 10.65
CA ARG A 35 -4.56 0.98 10.97
C ARG A 35 -5.30 1.64 12.15
N GLU A 36 -6.04 0.87 12.93
CA GLU A 36 -6.80 1.33 14.11
C GLU A 36 -7.84 2.44 13.81
N ARG A 37 -8.22 2.65 12.54
CA ARG A 37 -9.25 3.63 12.13
C ARG A 37 -10.66 3.05 12.28
N LYS A 38 -11.00 2.72 13.52
CA LYS A 38 -12.20 1.93 13.89
C LYS A 38 -13.51 2.54 13.36
N ALA A 39 -13.70 3.85 13.49
CA ALA A 39 -14.93 4.52 13.07
C ALA A 39 -15.17 4.44 11.55
N LEU A 40 -14.14 4.70 10.74
CA LEU A 40 -14.23 4.62 9.29
C LEU A 40 -14.43 3.18 8.82
N ALA A 41 -13.74 2.23 9.44
CA ALA A 41 -13.91 0.81 9.14
C ALA A 41 -15.34 0.32 9.44
N ALA A 42 -15.94 0.74 10.56
CA ALA A 42 -17.29 0.39 10.94
C ALA A 42 -18.33 0.99 9.98
N MET A 43 -18.18 2.26 9.60
CA MET A 43 -19.06 2.93 8.63
C MET A 43 -19.02 2.25 7.26
N LEU A 44 -17.82 1.94 6.76
CA LEU A 44 -17.69 1.22 5.48
C LEU A 44 -18.29 -0.17 5.55
N GLY A 45 -18.08 -0.90 6.66
CA GLY A 45 -18.67 -2.23 6.84
C GLY A 45 -20.20 -2.22 6.83
N PHE A 46 -20.82 -1.19 7.40
CA PHE A 46 -22.27 -1.03 7.35
C PHE A 46 -22.78 -0.82 5.92
N VAL A 47 -22.13 0.08 5.15
CA VAL A 47 -22.50 0.36 3.76
C VAL A 47 -22.27 -0.87 2.86
N GLU A 48 -21.15 -1.58 3.05
CA GLU A 48 -20.81 -2.81 2.33
C GLU A 48 -21.88 -3.89 2.50
N VAL A 49 -22.34 -4.14 3.73
CA VAL A 49 -23.39 -5.14 3.97
C VAL A 49 -24.70 -4.80 3.27
N LEU A 50 -25.07 -3.51 3.19
CA LEU A 50 -26.26 -3.07 2.43
C LEU A 50 -26.12 -3.32 0.93
N LEU A 51 -24.95 -3.01 0.36
CA LEU A 51 -24.66 -3.29 -1.06
C LEU A 51 -24.70 -4.80 -1.34
N TRP A 52 -24.11 -5.61 -0.46
CA TRP A 52 -24.14 -7.06 -0.57
C TRP A 52 -25.57 -7.61 -0.57
N LEU A 53 -26.44 -7.12 0.34
CA LEU A 53 -27.86 -7.52 0.41
C LEU A 53 -28.65 -7.19 -0.87
N ILE A 54 -28.39 -6.03 -1.46
CA ILE A 54 -29.01 -5.61 -2.72
C ILE A 54 -28.58 -6.56 -3.84
N VAL A 55 -27.28 -6.85 -3.96
CA VAL A 55 -26.75 -7.69 -5.04
C VAL A 55 -27.21 -9.14 -4.92
N ILE A 56 -27.18 -9.73 -3.71
CA ILE A 56 -27.61 -11.12 -3.52
C ILE A 56 -29.09 -11.30 -3.84
N THR A 57 -29.93 -10.32 -3.48
CA THR A 57 -31.37 -10.36 -3.79
C THR A 57 -31.61 -10.33 -5.30
N GLN A 58 -30.83 -9.56 -6.06
CA GLN A 58 -30.93 -9.55 -7.53
C GLN A 58 -30.53 -10.89 -8.15
N ILE A 59 -29.51 -11.56 -7.62
CA ILE A 59 -29.07 -12.87 -8.12
C ILE A 59 -30.12 -13.93 -7.82
N MET A 60 -30.66 -13.94 -6.60
CA MET A 60 -31.70 -14.90 -6.18
C MET A 60 -32.99 -14.75 -6.99
N ARG A 61 -33.26 -13.57 -7.57
CA ARG A 61 -34.39 -13.35 -8.48
C ARG A 61 -34.10 -13.79 -9.93
N ASN A 62 -32.83 -13.94 -10.30
CA ASN A 62 -32.37 -14.22 -11.66
C ASN A 62 -31.54 -15.52 -11.75
N LEU A 63 -31.95 -16.56 -11.03
CA LEU A 63 -31.26 -17.86 -10.92
C LEU A 63 -31.13 -18.61 -12.26
N ASN A 64 -31.99 -18.30 -13.23
CA ASN A 64 -31.99 -18.98 -14.53
C ASN A 64 -30.91 -18.47 -15.50
N ASN A 65 -30.20 -17.39 -15.16
CA ASN A 65 -29.20 -16.79 -16.02
C ASN A 65 -27.77 -17.10 -15.55
N VAL A 66 -27.12 -18.05 -16.21
CA VAL A 66 -25.73 -18.45 -15.94
C VAL A 66 -24.76 -17.26 -16.03
N LEU A 67 -25.02 -16.27 -16.90
CA LEU A 67 -24.19 -15.08 -17.01
C LEU A 67 -24.16 -14.26 -15.72
N CYS A 68 -25.23 -14.25 -14.93
CA CYS A 68 -25.27 -13.56 -13.64
C CYS A 68 -24.27 -14.18 -12.64
N TYR A 69 -24.12 -15.50 -12.66
CA TYR A 69 -23.16 -16.20 -11.81
C TYR A 69 -21.71 -15.95 -12.25
N ILE A 70 -21.47 -16.00 -13.56
CA ILE A 70 -20.15 -15.68 -14.14
C ILE A 70 -19.80 -14.23 -13.82
N ALA A 71 -20.73 -13.30 -14.00
CA ALA A 71 -20.55 -11.90 -13.66
C ALA A 71 -20.28 -11.69 -12.16
N TYR A 72 -20.97 -12.40 -11.27
CA TYR A 72 -20.72 -12.33 -9.83
C TYR A 72 -19.31 -12.81 -9.47
N GLY A 73 -18.91 -13.99 -9.97
CA GLY A 73 -17.58 -14.56 -9.72
C GLY A 73 -16.46 -13.71 -10.34
N GLY A 74 -16.66 -13.24 -11.58
CA GLY A 74 -15.74 -12.35 -12.27
C GLY A 74 -15.59 -11.01 -11.55
N GLY A 75 -16.70 -10.41 -11.11
CA GLY A 75 -16.70 -9.16 -10.35
C GLY A 75 -15.94 -9.32 -9.03
N PHE A 76 -16.11 -10.45 -8.34
CA PHE A 76 -15.36 -10.77 -7.13
C PHE A 76 -13.85 -10.89 -7.38
N ALA A 77 -13.46 -11.64 -8.41
CA ALA A 77 -12.05 -11.83 -8.76
C ALA A 77 -11.39 -10.51 -9.15
N THR A 78 -12.02 -9.72 -10.03
CA THR A 78 -11.49 -8.41 -10.44
C THR A 78 -11.50 -7.42 -9.27
N GLY A 79 -12.54 -7.42 -8.44
CA GLY A 79 -12.62 -6.58 -7.25
C GLY A 79 -11.51 -6.90 -6.25
N THR A 80 -11.13 -8.17 -6.10
CA THR A 80 -10.00 -8.58 -5.27
C THR A 80 -8.68 -8.07 -5.84
N TYR A 81 -8.47 -8.22 -7.15
CA TYR A 81 -7.28 -7.67 -7.81
C TYR A 81 -7.17 -6.15 -7.67
N LEU A 82 -8.28 -5.44 -7.91
CA LEU A 82 -8.33 -3.99 -7.75
C LEU A 82 -8.09 -3.58 -6.29
N GLY A 83 -8.64 -4.34 -5.33
CA GLY A 83 -8.40 -4.17 -3.91
C GLY A 83 -6.91 -4.28 -3.55
N MET A 84 -6.19 -5.25 -4.11
CA MET A 84 -4.74 -5.38 -3.94
C MET A 84 -4.00 -4.16 -4.51
N VAL A 85 -4.37 -3.70 -5.72
CA VAL A 85 -3.78 -2.49 -6.32
C VAL A 85 -4.06 -1.24 -5.46
N ILE A 86 -5.25 -1.14 -4.87
CA ILE A 86 -5.60 -0.06 -3.94
C ILE A 86 -4.74 -0.16 -2.67
N GLU A 87 -4.54 -1.36 -2.12
CA GLU A 87 -3.67 -1.58 -0.95
C GLU A 87 -2.24 -1.12 -1.21
N GLU A 88 -1.67 -1.52 -2.35
CA GLU A 88 -0.34 -1.11 -2.79
C GLU A 88 -0.23 0.42 -2.93
N LYS A 89 -1.22 1.05 -3.58
CA LYS A 89 -1.22 2.50 -3.83
C LYS A 89 -1.47 3.33 -2.58
N LEU A 90 -2.28 2.85 -1.66
CA LEU A 90 -2.55 3.57 -0.42
C LEU A 90 -1.24 3.77 0.34
N ALA A 91 -0.36 2.75 0.39
CA ALA A 91 0.95 2.81 1.07
C ALA A 91 0.87 3.52 2.43
N ILE A 92 -0.28 3.41 3.10
CA ILE A 92 -0.61 4.16 4.31
C ILE A 92 0.12 3.49 5.45
N GLY A 93 0.79 4.29 6.29
CA GLY A 93 1.42 3.84 7.52
C GLY A 93 2.94 3.97 7.52
N HIS A 94 3.56 3.35 8.52
CA HIS A 94 5.00 3.41 8.74
C HIS A 94 5.62 2.02 8.57
N SER A 95 6.87 2.03 8.14
CA SER A 95 7.72 0.85 8.02
C SER A 95 9.05 1.12 8.69
N LEU A 96 9.62 0.08 9.28
CA LEU A 96 10.97 0.07 9.81
C LEU A 96 11.84 -0.66 8.79
N VAL A 97 12.81 0.03 8.19
CA VAL A 97 13.83 -0.58 7.35
C VAL A 97 15.04 -0.88 8.21
N ARG A 98 15.36 -2.16 8.35
CA ARG A 98 16.55 -2.64 9.04
C ARG A 98 17.57 -3.01 7.99
N ILE A 99 18.74 -2.37 8.03
CA ILE A 99 19.84 -2.58 7.10
C ILE A 99 21.00 -3.20 7.88
N ILE A 100 21.62 -4.23 7.33
CA ILE A 100 22.75 -4.93 7.92
C ILE A 100 23.88 -4.93 6.90
N VAL A 101 25.02 -4.33 7.26
CA VAL A 101 26.19 -4.21 6.39
C VAL A 101 27.49 -4.47 7.13
N THR A 102 28.46 -5.05 6.44
CA THR A 102 29.83 -5.26 6.96
C THR A 102 30.74 -4.04 6.75
N SER A 103 30.40 -3.17 5.79
CA SER A 103 31.13 -1.95 5.45
C SER A 103 30.14 -0.88 4.95
N GLN A 104 30.59 0.38 4.80
CA GLN A 104 29.77 1.50 4.31
C GLN A 104 28.60 1.92 5.25
N GLY A 105 28.57 1.42 6.49
CA GLY A 105 27.48 1.73 7.42
C GLY A 105 27.37 3.24 7.75
N GLU A 106 28.49 3.93 7.94
CA GLU A 106 28.50 5.39 8.15
C GLU A 106 28.00 6.17 6.93
N GLU A 107 28.36 5.71 5.74
CA GLU A 107 27.95 6.36 4.50
C GLU A 107 26.45 6.25 4.28
N ILE A 108 25.87 5.08 4.58
CA ILE A 108 24.42 4.86 4.54
C ILE A 108 23.70 5.78 5.53
N VAL A 109 24.18 5.86 6.78
CA VAL A 109 23.61 6.75 7.80
C VAL A 109 23.64 8.21 7.34
N ARG A 110 24.78 8.66 6.80
CA ARG A 110 24.95 10.02 6.29
C ARG A 110 23.98 10.30 5.13
N ASN A 111 23.97 9.46 4.10
CA ASN A 111 23.15 9.67 2.90
C ASN A 111 21.65 9.65 3.24
N LEU A 112 21.22 8.78 4.15
CA LEU A 112 19.84 8.77 4.63
C LEU A 112 19.49 10.03 5.44
N THR A 113 20.41 10.48 6.30
CA THR A 113 20.24 11.71 7.10
C THR A 113 20.15 12.95 6.22
N GLU A 114 21.02 13.08 5.21
CA GLU A 114 20.99 14.17 4.22
C GLU A 114 19.70 14.18 3.40
N ALA A 115 19.13 13.00 3.14
CA ALA A 115 17.84 12.85 2.47
C ALA A 115 16.63 13.15 3.38
N GLY A 116 16.85 13.54 4.64
CA GLY A 116 15.81 13.85 5.60
C GLY A 116 15.26 12.64 6.37
N PHE A 117 15.84 11.46 6.19
CA PHE A 117 15.50 10.26 6.97
C PHE A 117 16.34 10.19 8.22
N ARG A 118 15.68 10.00 9.35
CA ARG A 118 16.37 9.75 10.60
C ARG A 118 16.66 8.26 10.74
N THR A 119 17.88 7.93 11.15
CA THR A 119 18.36 6.56 11.32
C THR A 119 19.02 6.39 12.68
N THR A 120 18.85 5.23 13.29
CA THR A 120 19.61 4.80 14.47
C THR A 120 20.57 3.70 14.03
N SER A 121 21.85 3.82 14.36
CA SER A 121 22.82 2.76 14.06
C SER A 121 23.41 2.17 15.33
N LEU A 122 23.67 0.86 15.31
CA LEU A 122 24.35 0.13 16.37
C LEU A 122 25.38 -0.83 15.77
N ASP A 123 26.48 -1.01 16.49
CA ASP A 123 27.48 -2.03 16.16
C ASP A 123 27.01 -3.38 16.68
N ALA A 124 27.12 -4.41 15.84
CA ALA A 124 26.67 -5.76 16.11
C ALA A 124 27.69 -6.78 15.59
N SER A 125 27.49 -8.05 15.95
CA SER A 125 28.32 -9.15 15.45
C SER A 125 27.44 -10.15 14.70
N GLY A 126 27.82 -10.44 13.46
CA GLY A 126 27.23 -11.50 12.65
C GLY A 126 28.09 -12.76 12.67
N ALA A 127 27.58 -13.85 12.09
CA ALA A 127 28.31 -15.12 12.02
C ALA A 127 29.67 -15.04 11.30
N ARG A 128 29.88 -14.01 10.47
CA ARG A 128 31.12 -13.79 9.69
C ARG A 128 31.98 -12.64 10.24
N GLY A 129 31.66 -12.10 11.42
CA GLY A 129 32.38 -10.99 12.04
C GLY A 129 31.53 -9.75 12.28
N PRO A 130 32.15 -8.59 12.58
CA PRO A 130 31.44 -7.37 12.94
C PRO A 130 30.58 -6.84 11.79
N VAL A 131 29.38 -6.35 12.14
CA VAL A 131 28.42 -5.75 11.22
C VAL A 131 27.82 -4.50 11.85
N LYS A 132 27.42 -3.54 11.04
CA LYS A 132 26.63 -2.38 11.47
C LYS A 132 25.16 -2.64 11.14
N VAL A 133 24.30 -2.47 12.14
CA VAL A 133 22.85 -2.57 11.98
C VAL A 133 22.28 -1.15 12.02
N ILE A 134 21.55 -0.78 10.98
CA ILE A 134 20.94 0.55 10.82
C ILE A 134 19.43 0.38 10.79
N LEU A 135 18.75 1.10 11.66
CA LEU A 135 17.30 1.15 11.79
C LEU A 135 16.82 2.49 11.25
N SER A 136 16.04 2.47 10.19
CA SER A 136 15.39 3.66 9.62
C SER A 136 13.89 3.51 9.77
N PHE A 137 13.22 4.54 10.31
CA PHE A 137 11.77 4.57 10.46
C PHE A 137 11.18 5.66 9.55
N GLN A 138 10.32 5.25 8.63
CA GLN A 138 9.79 6.13 7.58
C GLN A 138 8.37 5.74 7.19
N ARG A 139 7.71 6.62 6.43
CA ARG A 139 6.41 6.31 5.84
C ARG A 139 6.60 5.25 4.75
N ARG A 140 5.66 4.33 4.62
CA ARG A 140 5.74 3.24 3.63
C ARG A 140 5.85 3.76 2.19
N LYS A 141 5.25 4.92 1.89
CA LYS A 141 5.41 5.60 0.60
C LYS A 141 6.84 6.07 0.27
N ASP A 142 7.69 6.29 1.28
CA ASP A 142 9.06 6.81 1.11
C ASP A 142 10.09 5.66 0.96
N ILE A 143 9.67 4.40 1.14
CA ILE A 143 10.51 3.20 1.03
C ILE A 143 11.24 3.10 -0.32
N PRO A 144 10.59 3.31 -1.49
CA PRO A 144 11.29 3.23 -2.77
C PRO A 144 12.49 4.20 -2.86
N PHE A 145 12.37 5.38 -2.27
CA PHE A 145 13.44 6.37 -2.24
C PHE A 145 14.59 5.94 -1.30
N VAL A 146 14.26 5.39 -0.13
CA VAL A 146 15.27 4.79 0.77
C VAL A 146 16.02 3.63 0.10
N LEU A 147 15.31 2.75 -0.60
CA LEU A 147 15.94 1.64 -1.33
C LEU A 147 16.82 2.13 -2.49
N GLN A 148 16.45 3.24 -3.14
CA GLN A 148 17.29 3.86 -4.17
C GLN A 148 18.60 4.40 -3.59
N ILE A 149 18.54 5.08 -2.44
CA ILE A 149 19.74 5.55 -1.72
C ILE A 149 20.63 4.37 -1.35
N LEU A 150 20.05 3.30 -0.80
CA LEU A 150 20.78 2.09 -0.44
C LEU A 150 21.43 1.42 -1.64
N LYS A 151 20.71 1.29 -2.77
CA LYS A 151 21.26 0.69 -4.00
C LYS A 151 22.46 1.45 -4.54
N ASN A 152 22.45 2.79 -4.42
CA ASN A 152 23.56 3.64 -4.87
C ASN A 152 24.75 3.62 -3.90
N THR A 153 24.50 3.46 -2.60
CA THR A 153 25.53 3.53 -1.57
C THR A 153 26.18 2.16 -1.34
N ALA A 154 25.36 1.13 -1.16
CA ALA A 154 25.77 -0.21 -0.80
C ALA A 154 24.87 -1.25 -1.52
N PRO A 155 25.13 -1.57 -2.80
CA PRO A 155 24.28 -2.47 -3.59
C PRO A 155 24.19 -3.89 -3.03
N ASN A 156 25.16 -4.30 -2.21
CA ASN A 156 25.21 -5.61 -1.56
C ASN A 156 24.66 -5.60 -0.12
N ALA A 157 24.04 -4.50 0.33
CA ALA A 157 23.48 -4.40 1.66
C ALA A 157 22.27 -5.34 1.83
N PHE A 158 22.26 -6.08 2.94
CA PHE A 158 21.09 -6.86 3.34
C PHE A 158 20.11 -5.94 4.06
N TYR A 159 18.83 -5.99 3.72
CA TYR A 159 17.80 -5.22 4.42
C TYR A 159 16.50 -5.99 4.58
N THR A 160 15.75 -5.67 5.65
CA THR A 160 14.38 -6.14 5.88
C THR A 160 13.45 -4.95 6.07
N ILE A 161 12.19 -5.11 5.66
CA ILE A 161 11.15 -4.09 5.81
C ILE A 161 10.08 -4.65 6.75
N GLU A 162 9.96 -4.05 7.93
CA GLU A 162 9.00 -4.45 8.95
C GLU A 162 7.84 -3.44 8.99
N ASN A 163 6.61 -3.94 9.12
CA ASN A 163 5.43 -3.06 9.23
C ASN A 163 5.27 -2.56 10.66
N ALA A 164 5.38 -1.24 10.87
CA ALA A 164 5.12 -0.64 12.17
C ALA A 164 3.65 -0.23 12.29
N ARG A 165 2.98 -0.73 13.33
CA ARG A 165 1.54 -0.46 13.59
C ARG A 165 1.31 0.80 14.42
N LYS A 166 2.18 1.07 15.40
CA LYS A 166 2.01 2.16 16.36
C LYS A 166 3.36 2.79 16.72
N SER A 167 3.39 4.11 16.81
CA SER A 167 4.48 4.89 17.39
C SER A 167 3.87 5.94 18.32
N SER A 168 4.57 6.27 19.40
CA SER A 168 4.11 7.21 20.44
C SER A 168 4.41 8.69 20.10
N ASP A 169 4.10 9.16 18.89
CA ASP A 169 4.60 10.43 18.28
C ASP A 169 4.67 11.68 19.21
N PRO A 170 5.66 12.61 19.10
CA PRO A 170 6.47 12.95 17.91
C PRO A 170 7.99 13.07 18.19
N ILE A 171 8.79 12.05 17.87
CA ILE A 171 10.26 12.22 17.77
C ILE A 171 10.67 12.66 16.35
N TRP A 172 9.71 12.75 15.41
CA TRP A 172 9.97 12.77 13.96
C TRP A 172 9.35 13.94 13.17
N ARG A 173 8.79 14.97 13.83
CA ARG A 173 8.52 16.26 13.15
C ARG A 173 9.82 17.05 13.06
N VAL A 174 10.60 16.87 12.00
CA VAL A 174 11.38 18.00 11.50
C VAL A 174 10.37 18.86 10.75
N SER A 175 9.97 19.96 11.37
CA SER A 175 9.34 21.07 10.67
C SER A 175 10.24 21.43 9.49
N GLY A 176 9.75 21.24 8.28
CA GLY A 176 10.51 21.56 7.09
C GLY A 176 9.67 21.31 5.85
N GLU A 177 8.98 22.36 5.40
CA GLU A 177 8.53 22.51 4.00
C GLU A 177 9.66 22.24 2.98
N GLU A 178 10.91 22.12 3.42
CA GLU A 178 12.10 21.78 2.64
C GLU A 178 12.19 20.32 2.17
N GLY A 179 11.72 19.32 2.93
CA GLY A 179 11.82 17.91 2.52
C GLY A 179 10.87 17.57 1.35
N ASP A 180 9.68 18.16 1.38
CA ASP A 180 8.69 18.06 0.30
C ASP A 180 9.15 18.85 -0.94
N ASN A 181 9.87 19.97 -0.74
CA ASN A 181 10.48 20.75 -1.81
C ASN A 181 11.70 20.05 -2.43
N LEU A 182 12.54 19.36 -1.65
CA LEU A 182 13.70 18.61 -2.18
C LEU A 182 13.25 17.39 -2.99
N ALA A 183 12.26 16.64 -2.50
CA ALA A 183 11.66 15.54 -3.25
C ALA A 183 11.03 16.04 -4.57
N ARG A 184 10.35 17.20 -4.55
CA ARG A 184 9.85 17.84 -5.78
C ARG A 184 10.98 18.35 -6.69
N LEU A 185 12.08 18.88 -6.14
CA LEU A 185 13.23 19.36 -6.92
C LEU A 185 13.98 18.21 -7.62
N LEU A 186 14.16 17.09 -6.92
CA LEU A 186 14.80 15.89 -7.45
C LEU A 186 13.92 15.20 -8.50
N TRP A 187 12.59 15.16 -8.29
CA TRP A 187 11.63 14.71 -9.30
C TRP A 187 11.69 15.55 -10.58
N ARG A 188 11.86 16.88 -10.45
CA ARG A 188 11.93 17.82 -11.58
C ARG A 188 13.23 17.73 -12.39
N ARG A 189 14.32 17.18 -11.81
CA ARG A 189 15.57 16.92 -12.52
C ARG A 189 15.55 15.62 -13.31
N GLN A 190 14.86 14.58 -12.82
CA GLN A 190 14.77 13.30 -13.54
C GLN A 190 13.87 13.35 -14.79
N SER A 191 12.93 14.30 -14.88
CA SER A 191 12.10 14.47 -16.09
C SER A 191 12.80 15.15 -17.27
N ARG A 192 14.01 15.71 -17.08
CA ARG A 192 14.81 16.32 -18.16
C ARG A 192 15.83 15.38 -18.82
N ILE A 193 16.04 14.17 -18.29
CA ILE A 193 17.03 13.20 -18.82
C ILE A 193 16.36 12.08 -19.64
N ARG A 194 15.04 12.20 -19.91
CA ARG A 194 14.34 11.41 -20.93
C ARG A 194 13.89 12.31 -22.08
N LYS A 195 14.85 12.71 -22.90
CA LYS A 195 14.67 12.98 -24.34
C LYS A 195 15.89 12.48 -25.06
#